data_AF-A0A920R7M6-F1
#
_entry.id   AF-A0A920R7M6-F1
#
_cell.length_a   1.000
_cell.length_b   1.000
_cell.length_c   1.000
_cell.angle_alpha   90.00
_cell.angle_beta   90.00
_cell.angle_gamma   90.00
#
_symmetry.space_group_name_H-M   'P 1'
#
loop_
_entity.id
_entity.type
_entity.pdbx_description
1 polymer ?
#
loop_
_entity_poly.entity_id
_entity_poly.type
_entity_poly.pdbx_seq_one_letter_code
_entity_poly.pdbx_strand_id
1 'polypeptide(L)'
;MDEVTTDNENNSVDTQALQNGEKTLSSLELPDMSFSKMIGHFGPGIILMMTGIGTSHIITAPTAGGRFAYALMWCIPVAYIFKYYGFEMAFRFTNATGKSLIEAYGTQWKKWPLWYVMATTLLQCVIGQAGRLIAAAAVLYFLFSYLFSESLGFEIAIEYFAVLLGVFSVFILLRGSYKIVEQVAKMGARISLSYHCLCVFR
;
A
#
# COMPACT_ATOMS: atom_id res chain seq x y z
N MET A 1 -28.32 -19.16 66.43
CA MET A 1 -27.51 -17.97 66.12
C MET A 1 -26.42 -18.44 65.18
N ASP A 2 -26.72 -18.39 63.88
CA ASP A 2 -25.78 -18.75 62.82
C ASP A 2 -25.06 -17.47 62.41
N GLU A 3 -23.86 -17.27 62.96
CA GLU A 3 -23.01 -16.14 62.63
C GLU A 3 -21.59 -16.66 62.33
N VAL A 4 -21.02 -16.12 61.25
CA VAL A 4 -19.59 -16.13 60.90
C VAL A 4 -19.01 -17.41 60.28
N THR A 5 -19.32 -17.69 59.01
CA THR A 5 -18.41 -18.49 58.15
C THR A 5 -18.28 -18.00 56.69
N THR A 6 -18.92 -16.90 56.28
CA THR A 6 -18.97 -16.46 54.87
C THR A 6 -17.93 -15.41 54.45
N ASP A 7 -16.99 -15.02 55.32
CA ASP A 7 -16.04 -13.92 55.03
C ASP A 7 -14.64 -14.41 54.60
N ASN A 8 -14.28 -15.67 54.87
CA ASN A 8 -12.93 -16.18 54.63
C ASN A 8 -12.74 -16.72 53.19
N GLU A 9 -13.83 -17.18 52.55
CA GLU A 9 -13.80 -17.67 51.17
C GLU A 9 -13.72 -16.49 50.18
N ASN A 10 -14.49 -15.42 50.40
CA ASN A 10 -14.49 -14.21 49.58
C ASN A 10 -13.13 -13.48 49.57
N ASN A 11 -12.44 -13.44 50.71
CA ASN A 11 -11.14 -12.76 50.82
C ASN A 11 -10.03 -13.50 50.05
N SER A 12 -10.12 -14.83 49.98
CA SER A 12 -9.17 -15.66 49.23
C SER A 12 -9.38 -15.58 47.71
N VAL A 13 -10.63 -15.43 47.26
CA VAL A 13 -10.98 -15.28 45.84
C VAL A 13 -10.61 -13.88 45.33
N ASP A 14 -10.85 -12.83 46.11
CA ASP A 14 -10.46 -11.45 45.73
C ASP A 14 -8.93 -11.28 45.69
N THR A 15 -8.21 -11.88 46.64
CA THR A 15 -6.74 -11.84 46.67
C THR A 15 -6.14 -12.61 45.48
N GLN A 16 -6.76 -13.72 45.05
CA GLN A 16 -6.34 -14.45 43.85
C GLN A 16 -6.71 -13.73 42.54
N ALA A 17 -7.86 -13.05 42.49
CA ALA A 17 -8.26 -12.24 41.34
C ALA A 17 -7.36 -11.02 41.16
N LEU A 18 -6.98 -10.34 42.26
CA LEU A 18 -6.02 -9.23 42.26
C LEU A 18 -4.61 -9.71 41.91
N GLN A 19 -4.14 -10.84 42.46
CA GLN A 19 -2.85 -11.43 42.08
C GLN A 19 -2.79 -11.89 40.63
N ASN A 20 -3.89 -12.43 40.08
CA ASN A 20 -3.97 -12.82 38.67
C ASN A 20 -4.09 -11.60 37.75
N GLY A 21 -4.79 -10.55 38.19
CA GLY A 21 -4.84 -9.25 37.52
C GLY A 21 -3.47 -8.56 37.49
N GLU A 22 -2.74 -8.57 38.60
CA GLU A 22 -1.40 -7.99 38.74
C GLU A 22 -0.35 -8.76 37.93
N LYS A 23 -0.42 -10.10 37.88
CA LYS A 23 0.37 -10.96 36.98
C LYS A 23 0.05 -10.75 35.50
N THR A 24 -1.19 -10.38 35.18
CA THR A 24 -1.60 -10.03 33.81
C THR A 24 -1.15 -8.62 33.44
N LEU A 25 -1.14 -7.68 34.39
CA LEU A 25 -0.65 -6.31 34.20
C LEU A 25 0.88 -6.25 34.08
N SER A 26 1.59 -7.11 34.81
CA SER A 26 3.06 -7.19 34.77
C SER A 26 3.62 -8.00 33.59
N SER A 27 2.77 -8.73 32.85
CA SER A 27 3.14 -9.36 31.56
C SER A 27 2.83 -8.48 30.34
N LEU A 28 2.21 -7.30 30.54
CA LEU A 28 2.12 -6.26 29.52
C LEU A 28 3.44 -5.50 29.48
N GLU A 29 4.39 -6.00 28.68
CA GLU A 29 5.61 -5.28 28.32
C GLU A 29 5.21 -3.94 27.70
N LEU A 30 5.43 -2.85 28.45
CA LEU A 30 5.15 -1.51 27.95
C LEU A 30 5.95 -1.29 26.67
N PRO A 31 5.32 -0.80 25.59
CA PRO A 31 6.03 -0.53 24.35
C PRO A 31 7.15 0.47 24.65
N ASP A 32 8.37 -0.04 24.67
CA ASP A 32 9.59 0.74 24.69
C ASP A 32 9.55 1.72 23.52
N MET A 33 9.42 3.01 23.85
CA MET A 33 9.36 4.12 22.90
C MET A 33 10.74 4.48 22.31
N SER A 34 11.71 3.57 22.36
CA SER A 34 12.96 3.68 21.62
C SER A 34 12.67 3.85 20.14
N PHE A 35 13.29 4.89 19.55
CA PHE A 35 13.15 5.28 18.15
C PHE A 35 13.36 4.10 17.18
N SER A 36 14.18 3.12 17.59
CA SER A 36 14.46 1.91 16.81
C SER A 36 13.33 0.87 16.83
N LYS A 37 12.56 0.73 17.92
CA LYS A 37 11.35 -0.11 17.94
C LYS A 37 10.18 0.61 17.27
N MET A 38 10.10 1.94 17.41
CA MET A 38 9.12 2.77 16.72
C MET A 38 9.23 2.63 15.20
N ILE A 39 10.47 2.64 14.64
CA ILE A 39 10.74 2.39 13.21
C ILE A 39 10.18 1.04 12.73
N GLY A 40 10.21 0.01 13.60
CA GLY A 40 9.67 -1.33 13.30
C GLY A 40 8.15 -1.35 13.11
N HIS A 41 7.43 -0.41 13.75
CA HIS A 41 5.98 -0.30 13.64
C HIS A 41 5.51 0.64 12.51
N PHE A 42 6.42 1.34 11.82
CA PHE A 42 6.06 2.16 10.65
C PHE A 42 5.81 1.36 9.37
N GLY A 43 6.18 0.07 9.33
CA GLY A 43 6.00 -0.80 8.16
C GLY A 43 4.60 -0.71 7.50
N PRO A 44 3.50 -0.96 8.22
CA PRO A 44 2.14 -0.84 7.65
C PRO A 44 1.81 0.59 7.21
N GLY A 45 2.29 1.62 7.93
CA GLY A 45 2.07 3.02 7.57
C GLY A 45 2.76 3.42 6.25
N ILE A 46 3.99 2.97 6.04
CA ILE A 46 4.76 3.21 4.81
C ILE A 46 4.08 2.56 3.60
N ILE A 47 3.60 1.32 3.75
CA ILE A 47 2.88 0.60 2.69
C ILE A 47 1.59 1.34 2.32
N LEU A 48 0.85 1.85 3.31
CA LEU A 48 -0.36 2.64 3.08
C LEU A 48 -0.05 4.00 2.43
N MET A 49 1.04 4.67 2.82
CA MET A 49 1.50 5.91 2.18
C MET A 49 1.86 5.68 0.70
N MET A 50 2.64 4.63 0.39
CA MET A 50 2.99 4.30 -1.00
C MET A 50 1.76 3.97 -1.83
N THR A 51 0.81 3.22 -1.27
CA THR A 51 -0.44 2.88 -1.96
C THR A 51 -1.32 4.11 -2.21
N GLY A 52 -1.24 5.10 -1.32
CA GLY A 52 -1.96 6.37 -1.43
C GLY A 52 -1.41 7.36 -2.46
N ILE A 53 -0.20 7.12 -3.02
CA ILE A 53 0.41 7.90 -4.10
C ILE A 53 0.42 7.05 -5.39
N GLY A 54 -0.62 7.22 -6.21
CA GLY A 54 -0.74 6.55 -7.50
C GLY A 54 0.02 7.24 -8.64
N THR A 55 0.18 6.54 -9.77
CA THR A 55 0.77 7.08 -11.01
C THR A 55 0.00 8.29 -11.55
N SER A 56 -1.31 8.37 -11.31
CA SER A 56 -2.14 9.52 -11.68
C SER A 56 -1.62 10.83 -11.09
N HIS A 57 -1.16 10.83 -9.83
CA HIS A 57 -0.62 12.03 -9.18
C HIS A 57 0.71 12.47 -9.80
N ILE A 58 1.52 11.53 -10.26
CA ILE A 58 2.83 11.82 -10.89
C ILE A 58 2.63 12.54 -12.22
N ILE A 59 1.57 12.25 -12.97
CA ILE A 59 1.30 12.88 -14.27
C ILE A 59 0.49 14.17 -14.09
N THR A 60 -0.48 14.18 -13.17
CA THR A 60 -1.38 15.31 -12.97
C THR A 60 -0.76 16.45 -12.16
N ALA A 61 0.10 16.19 -11.17
CA ALA A 61 0.71 17.25 -10.37
C ALA A 61 1.64 18.17 -11.18
N PRO A 62 2.55 17.67 -12.04
CA PRO A 62 3.35 18.54 -12.92
C PRO A 62 2.48 19.26 -13.95
N THR A 63 1.47 18.59 -14.52
CA THR A 63 0.57 19.19 -15.51
C THR A 63 -0.24 20.34 -14.90
N ALA A 64 -0.71 20.18 -13.67
CA ALA A 64 -1.40 21.22 -12.92
C ALA A 64 -0.45 22.37 -12.54
N GLY A 65 0.78 22.07 -12.13
CA GLY A 65 1.81 23.06 -11.85
C GLY A 65 2.21 23.87 -13.09
N GLY A 66 2.31 23.24 -14.26
CA GLY A 66 2.61 23.93 -15.52
C GLY A 66 1.48 24.81 -16.03
N ARG A 67 0.21 24.43 -15.79
CA ARG A 67 -0.96 25.20 -16.24
C ARG A 67 -1.40 26.30 -15.28
N PHE A 68 -1.28 26.09 -13.98
CA PHE A 68 -1.85 26.97 -12.95
C PHE A 68 -0.81 27.54 -11.97
N ALA A 69 0.47 27.21 -12.14
CA ALA A 69 1.58 27.67 -11.29
C ALA A 69 1.22 27.58 -9.79
N TYR A 70 1.26 28.69 -9.07
CA TYR A 70 0.97 28.75 -7.63
C TYR A 70 -0.52 28.87 -7.28
N ALA A 71 -1.42 29.00 -8.26
CA ALA A 71 -2.85 29.20 -8.01
C ALA A 71 -3.51 28.01 -7.29
N LEU A 72 -2.94 26.81 -7.39
CA LEU A 72 -3.42 25.58 -6.75
C LEU A 72 -2.72 25.25 -5.41
N MET A 73 -1.79 26.10 -4.95
CA MET A 73 -1.00 25.79 -3.77
C MET A 73 -1.85 25.69 -2.50
N TRP A 74 -2.96 26.42 -2.42
CA TRP A 74 -3.92 26.35 -1.32
C TRP A 74 -4.71 25.03 -1.29
N CYS A 75 -4.83 24.32 -2.42
CA CYS A 75 -5.52 23.01 -2.46
C CYS A 75 -4.72 21.93 -1.73
N ILE A 76 -3.39 22.08 -1.65
CA ILE A 76 -2.49 21.11 -1.00
C ILE A 76 -2.83 20.94 0.49
N PRO A 77 -2.80 21.99 1.34
CA PRO A 77 -3.12 21.83 2.77
C PRO A 77 -4.55 21.33 2.99
N VAL A 78 -5.52 21.78 2.18
CA VAL A 78 -6.91 21.31 2.25
C VAL A 78 -6.98 19.81 1.97
N ALA A 79 -6.34 19.33 0.90
CA ALA A 79 -6.31 17.91 0.57
C ALA A 79 -5.62 17.08 1.66
N TYR A 80 -4.57 17.60 2.30
CA TYR A 80 -3.89 16.94 3.41
C TYR A 80 -4.78 16.81 4.65
N ILE A 81 -5.57 17.83 5.00
CA ILE A 81 -6.51 17.77 6.13
C ILE A 81 -7.55 16.66 5.89
N PHE A 82 -8.16 16.62 4.70
CA PHE A 82 -9.12 15.58 4.37
C PHE A 82 -8.51 14.18 4.39
N LYS A 83 -7.29 14.02 3.85
CA LYS A 83 -6.57 12.74 3.88
C LYS A 83 -6.27 12.32 5.32
N TYR A 84 -5.74 13.23 6.12
CA TYR A 84 -5.40 12.97 7.52
C TYR A 84 -6.62 12.50 8.31
N TYR A 85 -7.72 13.23 8.23
CA TYR A 85 -8.94 12.88 8.96
C TYR A 85 -9.52 11.53 8.50
N GLY A 86 -9.49 11.26 7.18
CA GLY A 86 -9.91 9.97 6.64
C GLY A 86 -9.07 8.80 7.18
N PHE A 87 -7.75 8.95 7.23
CA PHE A 87 -6.85 7.92 7.76
C PHE A 87 -6.97 7.77 9.29
N GLU A 88 -7.05 8.88 10.03
CA GLU A 88 -7.21 8.86 11.48
C GLU A 88 -8.47 8.08 11.89
N MET A 89 -9.60 8.35 11.23
CA MET A 89 -10.85 7.63 11.48
C MET A 89 -10.76 6.14 11.14
N ALA A 90 -10.09 5.79 10.05
CA ALA A 90 -9.89 4.40 9.65
C ALA A 90 -9.02 3.64 10.66
N PHE A 91 -7.89 4.20 11.08
CA PHE A 91 -7.01 3.58 12.07
C PHE A 91 -7.66 3.49 13.45
N ARG A 92 -8.35 4.56 13.89
CA ARG A 92 -9.06 4.57 15.17
C ARG A 92 -10.15 3.51 15.21
N PHE A 93 -10.86 3.31 14.10
CA PHE A 93 -11.88 2.27 13.97
C PHE A 93 -11.29 0.85 14.07
N THR A 94 -10.20 0.55 13.33
CA THR A 94 -9.55 -0.76 13.38
C THR A 94 -8.91 -1.04 14.74
N ASN A 95 -8.33 -0.02 15.38
CA ASN A 95 -7.72 -0.16 16.72
C ASN A 95 -8.77 -0.37 17.83
N ALA A 96 -9.90 0.33 17.76
CA ALA A 96 -10.96 0.21 18.78
C ALA A 96 -11.80 -1.07 18.64
N THR A 97 -12.01 -1.56 17.41
CA THR A 97 -12.91 -2.70 17.16
C THR A 97 -12.15 -4.02 17.00
N GLY A 98 -10.84 -3.97 16.74
CA GLY A 98 -10.02 -5.15 16.39
C GLY A 98 -10.40 -5.84 15.07
N LYS A 99 -11.40 -5.32 14.36
CA LYS A 99 -11.92 -5.85 13.10
C LYS A 99 -11.32 -5.10 11.92
N SER A 100 -11.09 -5.84 10.84
CA SER A 100 -10.66 -5.22 9.59
C SER A 100 -11.77 -4.33 9.02
N LEU A 101 -11.38 -3.27 8.29
CA LEU A 101 -12.33 -2.34 7.68
C LEU A 101 -13.36 -3.08 6.79
N ILE A 102 -12.92 -4.14 6.10
CA ILE A 102 -13.76 -4.96 5.23
C ILE A 102 -14.81 -5.78 6.02
N GLU A 103 -14.46 -6.26 7.22
CA GLU A 103 -15.38 -6.99 8.11
C GLU A 103 -16.44 -6.07 8.72
N ALA A 104 -16.06 -4.83 9.01
CA ALA A 104 -16.99 -3.80 9.47
C ALA A 104 -18.03 -3.45 8.40
N TYR A 105 -17.60 -3.34 7.13
CA TYR A 105 -18.51 -3.18 6.00
C TYR A 105 -19.43 -4.39 5.79
N GLY A 106 -18.99 -5.60 6.17
CA GLY A 106 -19.79 -6.82 6.15
C GLY A 106 -20.80 -6.94 7.30
N THR A 107 -20.64 -6.19 8.39
CA THR A 107 -21.52 -6.21 9.57
C THR A 107 -22.72 -5.26 9.43
N GLN A 108 -22.70 -4.35 8.46
CA GLN A 108 -23.79 -3.40 8.20
C GLN A 108 -24.92 -4.01 7.37
N TRP A 109 -26.16 -3.59 7.67
CA TRP A 109 -27.39 -4.09 7.04
C TRP A 109 -27.33 -3.92 5.50
N LYS A 110 -27.66 -4.99 4.77
CA LYS A 110 -27.65 -5.15 3.30
C LYS A 110 -26.31 -5.38 2.57
N LYS A 111 -25.14 -5.45 3.23
CA LYS A 111 -23.82 -5.73 2.56
C LYS A 111 -23.50 -4.84 1.34
N TRP A 112 -24.24 -3.75 1.13
CA TRP A 112 -24.09 -2.85 -0.02
C TRP A 112 -22.74 -2.14 -0.04
N PRO A 113 -22.21 -1.65 1.12
CA PRO A 113 -20.87 -1.06 1.17
C PRO A 113 -19.76 -2.05 0.83
N LEU A 114 -19.92 -3.32 1.23
CA LEU A 114 -18.96 -4.38 0.91
C LEU A 114 -18.89 -4.62 -0.59
N TRP A 115 -20.05 -4.69 -1.26
CA TRP A 115 -20.10 -4.87 -2.71
C TRP A 115 -19.54 -3.65 -3.46
N TYR A 116 -19.80 -2.43 -2.97
CA TYR A 116 -19.22 -1.21 -3.51
C TYR A 116 -17.69 -1.17 -3.39
N VAL A 117 -17.13 -1.51 -2.23
CA VAL A 117 -15.67 -1.56 -2.01
C VAL A 117 -15.03 -2.65 -2.88
N MET A 118 -15.66 -3.82 -3.01
CA MET A 118 -15.17 -4.88 -3.88
C MET A 118 -15.19 -4.47 -5.35
N ALA A 119 -16.29 -3.87 -5.83
CA ALA A 119 -16.41 -3.40 -7.21
C ALA A 119 -15.40 -2.31 -7.54
N THR A 120 -15.25 -1.30 -6.67
CA THR A 120 -14.28 -0.21 -6.85
C THR A 120 -12.84 -0.70 -6.79
N THR A 121 -12.52 -1.64 -5.90
CA THR A 121 -11.19 -2.27 -5.83
C THR A 121 -10.88 -3.06 -7.11
N LEU A 122 -11.84 -3.85 -7.60
CA LEU A 122 -11.67 -4.60 -8.84
C LEU A 122 -11.45 -3.68 -10.03
N LEU A 123 -12.27 -2.62 -10.15
CA LEU A 123 -12.14 -1.62 -11.19
C LEU A 123 -10.79 -0.89 -11.11
N GLN A 124 -10.34 -0.51 -9.91
CA GLN A 124 -9.03 0.10 -9.70
C GLN A 124 -7.89 -0.84 -10.07
N CYS A 125 -7.99 -2.13 -9.75
CA CYS A 125 -7.00 -3.12 -10.15
C CYS A 125 -6.92 -3.26 -11.67
N VAL A 126 -8.06 -3.37 -12.36
CA VAL A 126 -8.10 -3.51 -13.83
C VAL A 126 -7.56 -2.27 -14.52
N ILE A 127 -8.05 -1.08 -14.17
CA ILE A 127 -7.60 0.18 -14.78
C ILE A 127 -6.14 0.46 -14.42
N GLY A 128 -5.74 0.21 -13.17
CA GLY A 128 -4.36 0.41 -12.72
C GLY A 128 -3.36 -0.54 -13.40
N GLN A 129 -3.73 -1.80 -13.59
CA GLN A 129 -2.93 -2.77 -14.36
C GLN A 129 -2.85 -2.38 -15.83
N ALA A 130 -3.98 -2.03 -16.46
CA ALA A 130 -4.02 -1.61 -17.86
C ALA A 130 -3.14 -0.38 -18.13
N GLY A 131 -3.22 0.64 -17.27
CA GLY A 131 -2.39 1.84 -17.39
C GLY A 131 -0.89 1.55 -17.28
N ARG A 132 -0.48 0.68 -16.35
CA ARG A 132 0.94 0.27 -16.22
C ARG A 132 1.41 -0.56 -17.41
N LEU A 133 0.56 -1.44 -17.94
CA LEU A 133 0.87 -2.26 -19.10
C LEU A 133 1.06 -1.40 -20.36
N ILE A 134 0.17 -0.43 -20.59
CA ILE A 134 0.28 0.51 -21.72
C ILE A 134 1.57 1.33 -21.61
N ALA A 135 1.88 1.86 -20.42
CA ALA A 135 3.11 2.62 -20.21
C ALA A 135 4.36 1.75 -20.45
N ALA A 136 4.38 0.51 -19.96
CA ALA A 136 5.48 -0.42 -20.19
C ALA A 136 5.63 -0.79 -21.68
N ALA A 137 4.52 -1.04 -22.38
CA ALA A 137 4.51 -1.33 -23.81
C ALA A 137 5.01 -0.14 -24.64
N ALA A 138 4.63 1.10 -24.29
CA ALA A 138 5.09 2.31 -24.97
C ALA A 138 6.60 2.52 -24.84
N VAL A 139 7.16 2.30 -23.64
CA VAL A 139 8.62 2.38 -23.42
C VAL A 139 9.35 1.29 -24.20
N LEU A 140 8.81 0.06 -24.22
CA LEU A 140 9.41 -1.04 -24.99
C LEU A 140 9.39 -0.77 -26.50
N TYR A 141 8.29 -0.22 -27.02
CA TYR A 141 8.18 0.18 -28.42
C TYR A 141 9.21 1.26 -28.78
N PHE A 142 9.38 2.28 -27.94
CA PHE A 142 10.39 3.33 -28.18
C PHE A 142 11.81 2.76 -28.17
N LEU A 143 12.13 1.89 -27.22
CA LEU A 143 13.43 1.22 -27.15
C LEU A 143 13.69 0.32 -28.37
N PHE A 144 12.68 -0.44 -28.80
CA PHE A 144 12.79 -1.32 -29.95
C PHE A 144 12.91 -0.53 -31.25
N SER A 145 12.12 0.54 -31.44
CA SER A 145 12.25 1.43 -32.59
C SER A 145 13.67 2.02 -32.67
N TYR A 146 14.22 2.50 -31.55
CA TYR A 146 15.58 3.06 -31.53
C TYR A 146 16.67 2.01 -31.81
N LEU A 147 16.57 0.78 -31.29
CA LEU A 147 17.60 -0.26 -31.50
C LEU A 147 17.46 -1.01 -32.85
N PHE A 148 16.24 -1.32 -33.28
CA PHE A 148 15.95 -2.19 -34.42
C PHE A 148 15.63 -1.44 -35.71
N SER A 149 15.10 -0.21 -35.64
CA SER A 149 14.77 0.54 -36.86
C SER A 149 16.05 1.00 -37.60
N GLU A 150 17.11 1.38 -36.87
CA GLU A 150 18.41 1.69 -37.49
C GLU A 150 19.15 0.45 -38.04
N SER A 151 18.89 -0.75 -37.51
CA SER A 151 19.68 -1.95 -37.83
C SER A 151 18.99 -2.96 -38.75
N LEU A 152 17.66 -3.07 -38.75
CA LEU A 152 16.92 -4.14 -39.42
C LEU A 152 15.69 -3.69 -40.23
N GLY A 153 15.30 -2.41 -40.21
CA GLY A 153 14.28 -1.86 -41.12
C GLY A 153 12.86 -2.48 -41.04
N PHE A 154 12.55 -3.23 -39.98
CA PHE A 154 11.23 -3.83 -39.77
C PHE A 154 10.34 -2.92 -38.91
N GLU A 155 9.24 -2.43 -39.48
CA GLU A 155 8.17 -1.76 -38.72
C GLU A 155 7.16 -2.80 -38.20
N ILE A 156 7.17 -3.04 -36.89
CA ILE A 156 6.17 -3.87 -36.22
C ILE A 156 5.17 -2.94 -35.51
N ALA A 157 3.87 -3.18 -35.70
CA ALA A 157 2.81 -2.39 -35.09
C ALA A 157 2.80 -2.53 -33.55
N ILE A 158 2.43 -1.44 -32.86
CA ILE A 158 2.43 -1.30 -31.39
C ILE A 158 1.60 -2.39 -30.69
N GLU A 159 0.54 -2.86 -31.35
CA GLU A 159 -0.41 -3.82 -30.82
C GLU A 159 0.24 -5.16 -30.46
N TYR A 160 1.20 -5.61 -31.28
CA TYR A 160 1.93 -6.86 -31.05
C TYR A 160 2.79 -6.79 -29.78
N PHE A 161 3.42 -5.64 -29.50
CA PHE A 161 4.21 -5.47 -28.29
C PHE A 161 3.35 -5.45 -27.04
N ALA A 162 2.17 -4.81 -27.09
CA ALA A 162 1.24 -4.79 -25.96
C ALA A 162 0.72 -6.19 -25.63
N VAL A 163 0.33 -6.98 -26.65
CA VAL A 163 -0.14 -8.36 -26.47
C VAL A 163 0.99 -9.27 -26.00
N LEU A 164 2.17 -9.19 -26.60
CA LEU A 164 3.33 -9.98 -26.20
C LEU A 164 3.72 -9.73 -24.75
N LEU A 165 3.80 -8.45 -24.35
CA LEU A 165 4.15 -8.06 -22.98
C LEU A 165 3.06 -8.44 -21.98
N GLY A 166 1.78 -8.34 -22.37
CA GLY A 166 0.66 -8.82 -21.56
C GLY A 166 0.70 -10.32 -21.33
N VAL A 167 0.87 -11.12 -22.39
CA VAL A 167 1.00 -12.58 -22.29
C VAL A 167 2.22 -12.97 -21.47
N PHE A 168 3.36 -12.29 -21.67
CA PHE A 168 4.57 -12.50 -20.89
C PHE A 168 4.37 -12.20 -19.40
N SER A 169 3.67 -11.10 -19.09
CA SER A 169 3.33 -10.73 -17.70
C SER A 169 2.37 -11.74 -17.06
N VAL A 170 1.39 -12.28 -17.80
CA VAL A 170 0.50 -13.34 -17.27
C VAL A 170 1.29 -14.63 -17.04
N PHE A 171 2.17 -14.99 -17.99
CA PHE A 171 3.04 -16.14 -17.87
C PHE A 171 3.98 -16.07 -16.66
N ILE A 172 4.56 -14.89 -16.38
CA ILE A 172 5.47 -14.71 -15.24
C ILE A 172 4.73 -14.82 -13.91
N LEU A 173 3.48 -14.34 -13.83
CA LEU A 173 2.63 -14.48 -12.65
C LEU A 173 2.29 -15.96 -12.40
N LEU A 174 1.96 -16.72 -13.44
CA LEU A 174 1.68 -18.16 -13.32
C LEU A 174 2.91 -18.97 -12.91
N ARG A 175 4.12 -18.54 -13.28
CA ARG A 175 5.37 -19.21 -12.88
C ARG A 175 5.72 -19.06 -11.41
N GLY A 176 5.04 -18.19 -10.65
CA GLY A 176 5.15 -18.07 -9.19
C GLY A 176 6.52 -17.66 -8.62
N SER A 177 7.54 -17.49 -9.46
CA SER A 177 8.92 -17.19 -9.03
C SER A 177 9.14 -15.68 -8.92
N TYR A 178 8.63 -15.09 -7.84
CA TYR A 178 8.84 -13.66 -7.52
C TYR A 178 10.32 -13.28 -7.44
N LYS A 179 11.21 -14.22 -7.06
CA LYS A 179 12.66 -13.98 -6.97
C LYS A 179 13.29 -13.55 -8.30
N ILE A 180 12.87 -14.12 -9.43
CA ILE A 180 13.46 -13.77 -10.75
C ILE A 180 12.99 -12.39 -11.19
N VAL A 181 11.71 -12.06 -10.99
CA VAL A 181 11.15 -10.74 -11.29
C VAL A 181 11.84 -9.66 -10.45
N GLU A 182 12.05 -9.93 -9.15
CA GLU A 182 12.74 -9.00 -8.27
C GLU A 182 14.21 -8.78 -8.69
N GLN A 183 14.91 -9.85 -9.07
CA GLN A 183 16.29 -9.77 -9.56
C GLN A 183 16.40 -8.95 -10.85
N VAL A 184 15.50 -9.17 -11.81
CA VAL A 184 15.45 -8.41 -13.08
C VAL A 184 15.08 -6.95 -12.83
N ALA A 185 14.10 -6.67 -11.97
CA ALA A 185 13.72 -5.31 -11.60
C ALA A 185 14.86 -4.56 -10.89
N LYS A 186 15.55 -5.20 -9.93
CA LYS A 186 16.75 -4.63 -9.30
C LYS A 186 17.86 -4.36 -10.32
N MET A 187 18.07 -5.28 -11.26
CA MET A 187 19.08 -5.11 -12.31
C MET A 187 18.75 -3.89 -13.19
N GLY A 188 17.53 -3.80 -13.71
CA GLY A 188 17.08 -2.70 -14.56
C GLY A 188 17.13 -1.34 -13.85
N ALA A 189 16.71 -1.27 -12.58
CA ALA A 189 16.79 -0.06 -11.79
C ALA A 189 18.25 0.40 -11.56
N ARG A 190 19.17 -0.52 -11.25
CA ARG A 190 20.60 -0.19 -11.07
C ARG A 190 21.24 0.31 -12.36
N ILE A 191 20.88 -0.30 -13.48
CA ILE A 191 21.39 0.08 -14.80
C ILE A 191 20.89 1.47 -15.18
N SER A 192 19.59 1.75 -15.02
CA SER A 192 19.01 3.07 -15.28
C SER A 192 19.61 4.16 -14.39
N LEU A 193 19.81 3.88 -13.10
CA LEU A 193 20.44 4.81 -12.16
C LEU A 193 21.91 5.07 -12.52
N SER A 194 22.65 4.03 -12.95
CA SER A 194 24.02 4.15 -13.43
C SER A 194 24.11 5.04 -14.67
N TYR A 195 23.26 4.83 -15.68
CA TYR A 195 23.22 5.66 -16.89
C TYR A 195 22.82 7.12 -16.58
N HIS A 196 21.86 7.33 -15.69
CA HIS A 196 21.46 8.67 -15.29
C HIS A 196 22.57 9.39 -14.50
N CYS A 197 23.34 8.67 -13.69
CA CYS A 197 24.52 9.21 -13.00
C CYS A 197 25.64 9.55 -14.00
N LEU A 198 25.85 8.69 -15.01
CA LEU A 198 26.84 8.89 -16.07
C LEU A 198 26.50 10.09 -16.98
N CYS A 199 25.21 10.34 -17.25
CA CYS A 199 24.75 11.50 -18.03
C CYS A 199 24.75 12.81 -17.24
N VAL A 200 24.51 12.78 -15.91
CA VAL A 200 24.54 14.01 -15.08
C VAL A 200 25.96 14.49 -14.82
N PHE A 201 26.96 13.60 -14.90
CA PHE A 201 28.37 13.93 -14.68
C PHE A 201 29.13 14.30 -15.98
N ARG A 202 28.43 14.43 -17.12
CA ARG A 202 29.00 14.86 -18.40
C ARG A 202 28.34 16.14 -18.89
#